data_AF-A0A8J5I241-F1
#
_entry.id   AF-A0A8J5I241-F1
#
_cell.length_a   1.000
_cell.length_b   1.000
_cell.length_c   1.000
_cell.angle_alpha   90.00
_cell.angle_beta   90.00
_cell.angle_gamma   90.00
#
_symmetry.space_group_name_H-M   'P 1'
#
loop_
_entity.id
_entity.type
_entity.pdbx_description
1 polymer ?
#
loop_
_entity_poly.entity_id
_entity_poly.type
_entity_poly.pdbx_seq_one_letter_code
_entity_poly.pdbx_strand_id
1 'polypeptide(L)'
;MGKLLSDSAALAETLSPSPKLQWPGPTAIPTPDVTDLTCAADDAAAWAAVSGLEEQQRRRLEKIHARGVFWKNPRDAEAPGVAFRLEHGGDVDADGNCLFTAARRVLGPKAPSARELRQRGVRRFLEDYRAGDGAAREAADGVIRNLYSPDLKTGWGIHVVQELKLLARKDDRETLDASIQELVDLGMQREVAAESIYKERCITINDGPSWAKYMSISGSPEDEYDIITLQYTEEGLLTIVENRSGHAAAFGDDIAIESLATEFRREVFVVQAHGADAMVDENNCVFFLPHCPRGPICEPPIFLFMKGTGWCCAGADHYEPLIASPLPFISQDKAALVL
;
A
#
# COMPACT_ATOMS: atom_id res chain seq x y z
N MET A 1 -40.42 -7.47 -8.79
CA MET A 1 -41.05 -6.28 -9.42
C MET A 1 -40.41 -5.05 -8.82
N GLY A 2 -40.09 -4.05 -9.65
CA GLY A 2 -39.72 -2.70 -9.20
C GLY A 2 -38.27 -2.29 -9.46
N LYS A 3 -37.94 -2.01 -10.73
CA LYS A 3 -36.81 -1.15 -11.11
C LYS A 3 -37.18 0.31 -10.81
N LEU A 4 -36.20 1.15 -10.46
CA LEU A 4 -36.19 2.56 -10.85
C LEU A 4 -34.74 3.07 -10.92
N LEU A 5 -34.42 3.62 -12.08
CA LEU A 5 -33.18 4.26 -12.50
C LEU A 5 -33.31 5.78 -12.36
N SER A 6 -32.16 6.48 -12.43
CA SER A 6 -31.97 7.86 -12.95
C SER A 6 -32.32 9.02 -11.98
N ASP A 7 -31.57 10.13 -11.87
CA ASP A 7 -30.64 10.79 -12.81
C ASP A 7 -29.54 11.61 -12.10
N SER A 8 -28.34 11.63 -12.69
CA SER A 8 -27.28 12.61 -12.47
C SER A 8 -27.33 13.70 -13.54
N ALA A 9 -27.82 14.90 -13.21
CA ALA A 9 -27.56 16.13 -13.97
C ALA A 9 -28.16 17.34 -13.24
N ALA A 10 -27.41 17.96 -12.33
CA ALA A 10 -27.58 19.37 -11.95
C ALA A 10 -26.50 19.76 -10.94
N LEU A 11 -25.42 20.39 -11.41
CA LEU A 11 -24.62 21.41 -10.70
C LEU A 11 -23.42 21.78 -11.58
N ALA A 12 -23.72 22.22 -12.81
CA ALA A 12 -22.82 23.08 -13.56
C ALA A 12 -23.42 24.49 -13.50
N GLU A 13 -22.55 25.48 -13.45
CA GLU A 13 -22.81 26.93 -13.41
C GLU A 13 -23.06 27.51 -12.01
N THR A 14 -21.98 28.00 -11.40
CA THR A 14 -21.76 29.43 -11.22
C THR A 14 -20.39 29.64 -10.58
N LEU A 15 -19.54 30.45 -11.21
CA LEU A 15 -18.69 31.50 -10.61
C LEU A 15 -17.61 31.91 -11.64
N SER A 16 -17.77 33.12 -12.17
CA SER A 16 -16.88 33.80 -13.12
C SER A 16 -15.52 34.17 -12.51
N PRO A 17 -14.47 34.39 -13.32
CA PRO A 17 -13.07 34.43 -12.86
C PRO A 17 -12.63 35.80 -12.33
N SER A 18 -11.63 35.81 -11.45
CA SER A 18 -10.90 37.01 -10.98
C SER A 18 -9.40 36.90 -11.33
N PRO A 19 -8.64 38.02 -11.38
CA PRO A 19 -7.75 38.33 -12.49
C PRO A 19 -6.37 37.65 -12.46
N LYS A 20 -5.83 37.44 -13.67
CA LYS A 20 -4.56 36.77 -13.97
C LYS A 20 -3.35 37.56 -13.51
N LEU A 21 -2.49 36.94 -12.70
CA LEU A 21 -1.11 37.38 -12.46
C LEU A 21 -0.18 36.62 -13.41
N GLN A 22 0.33 37.31 -14.43
CA GLN A 22 1.35 36.79 -15.35
C GLN A 22 2.73 36.82 -14.69
N TRP A 23 3.40 35.67 -14.66
CA TRP A 23 4.82 35.56 -14.34
C TRP A 23 5.56 34.93 -15.54
N PRO A 24 6.80 35.36 -15.82
CA PRO A 24 7.48 35.09 -17.10
C PRO A 24 7.85 33.61 -17.27
N GLY A 25 7.66 33.10 -18.49
CA GLY A 25 7.89 31.69 -18.83
C GLY A 25 9.39 31.33 -18.90
N PRO A 26 9.76 30.08 -18.55
CA PRO A 26 11.12 29.61 -18.73
C PRO A 26 11.42 29.29 -20.20
N THR A 27 12.62 29.68 -20.61
CA THR A 27 13.21 29.62 -21.95
C THR A 27 13.33 28.18 -22.47
N ALA A 28 13.03 27.99 -23.76
CA ALA A 28 13.09 26.71 -24.45
C ALA A 28 14.51 26.10 -24.48
N ILE A 29 14.59 24.79 -24.23
CA ILE A 29 15.77 23.95 -24.47
C ILE A 29 15.57 23.23 -25.82
N PRO A 30 16.62 23.03 -26.65
CA PRO A 30 16.45 22.55 -28.02
C PRO A 30 16.04 21.08 -28.07
N THR A 31 15.06 20.78 -28.93
CA THR A 31 14.67 19.44 -29.38
C THR A 31 15.76 18.79 -30.25
N PRO A 32 16.16 17.54 -30.01
CA PRO A 32 16.82 16.73 -31.03
C PRO A 32 15.78 16.07 -31.95
N ASP A 33 16.21 15.88 -33.19
CA ASP A 33 15.45 15.44 -34.35
C ASP A 33 14.73 14.10 -34.20
N VAL A 34 13.55 14.05 -34.80
CA VAL A 34 12.69 12.88 -34.97
C VAL A 34 13.25 12.00 -36.09
N THR A 35 13.77 10.82 -35.75
CA THR A 35 13.80 9.69 -36.69
C THR A 35 13.59 8.36 -35.97
N ASP A 36 12.72 7.56 -36.57
CA ASP A 36 12.43 6.13 -36.39
C ASP A 36 11.51 5.65 -35.24
N LEU A 37 10.21 5.62 -35.56
CA LEU A 37 9.17 4.82 -34.93
C LEU A 37 9.27 3.35 -35.40
N THR A 38 10.27 2.61 -34.94
CA THR A 38 10.34 1.15 -35.16
C THR A 38 10.99 0.41 -33.97
N CYS A 39 10.40 0.51 -32.77
CA CYS A 39 10.70 -0.42 -31.65
C CYS A 39 9.42 -0.83 -30.88
N ALA A 40 8.34 -1.18 -31.58
CA ALA A 40 7.11 -1.68 -30.92
C ALA A 40 7.15 -3.18 -30.60
N ALA A 41 8.17 -3.91 -31.04
CA ALA A 41 8.25 -5.38 -30.90
C ALA A 41 9.00 -5.85 -29.64
N ASP A 42 9.90 -5.04 -29.07
CA ASP A 42 10.68 -5.45 -27.88
C ASP A 42 9.95 -5.17 -26.55
N ASP A 43 9.00 -4.21 -26.52
CA ASP A 43 8.32 -3.79 -25.28
C ASP A 43 7.12 -4.70 -24.89
N ALA A 44 6.45 -5.32 -25.86
CA ALA A 44 5.35 -6.27 -25.58
C ALA A 44 5.85 -7.53 -24.84
N ALA A 45 7.14 -7.87 -24.99
CA ALA A 45 7.76 -8.97 -24.25
C ALA A 45 7.90 -8.66 -22.74
N ALA A 46 7.85 -7.39 -22.32
CA ALA A 46 8.14 -6.99 -20.94
C ALA A 46 7.07 -7.48 -19.95
N TRP A 47 5.79 -7.26 -20.26
CA TRP A 47 4.69 -7.72 -19.40
C TRP A 47 4.46 -9.22 -19.50
N ALA A 48 4.82 -9.86 -20.61
CA ALA A 48 4.83 -11.32 -20.75
C ALA A 48 5.85 -12.01 -19.82
N ALA A 49 6.94 -11.33 -19.45
CA ALA A 49 7.97 -11.85 -18.55
C ALA A 49 7.60 -11.75 -17.05
N VAL A 50 6.63 -10.91 -16.68
CA VAL A 50 6.24 -10.71 -15.27
C VAL A 50 5.54 -11.96 -14.73
N SER A 51 6.02 -12.53 -13.65
CA SER A 51 5.41 -13.74 -13.06
C SER A 51 4.07 -13.42 -12.36
N GLY A 52 3.21 -14.43 -12.19
CA GLY A 52 1.97 -14.31 -11.39
C GLY A 52 0.80 -13.58 -12.05
N LEU A 53 0.94 -13.14 -13.31
CA LEU A 53 -0.15 -12.52 -14.06
C LEU A 53 -0.86 -13.52 -14.98
N GLU A 54 -2.18 -13.47 -14.96
CA GLU A 54 -3.05 -14.12 -15.93
C GLU A 54 -3.00 -13.41 -17.29
N GLU A 55 -3.31 -14.13 -18.36
CA GLU A 55 -3.28 -13.62 -19.74
C GLU A 55 -4.13 -12.34 -19.91
N GLN A 56 -5.31 -12.32 -19.31
CA GLN A 56 -6.21 -11.17 -19.32
C GLN A 56 -5.58 -9.93 -18.67
N GLN A 57 -4.92 -10.10 -17.54
CA GLN A 57 -4.23 -9.00 -16.83
C GLN A 57 -3.07 -8.47 -17.67
N ARG A 58 -2.29 -9.35 -18.30
CA ARG A 58 -1.18 -8.98 -19.18
C ARG A 58 -1.65 -8.11 -20.34
N ARG A 59 -2.68 -8.54 -21.07
CA ARG A 59 -3.26 -7.75 -22.18
C ARG A 59 -3.73 -6.37 -21.73
N ARG A 60 -4.36 -6.29 -20.54
CA ARG A 60 -4.81 -5.02 -19.99
C ARG A 60 -3.64 -4.10 -19.66
N LEU A 61 -2.57 -4.63 -19.05
CA LEU A 61 -1.36 -3.89 -18.71
C LEU A 61 -0.57 -3.46 -19.95
N GLU A 62 -0.49 -4.29 -20.99
CA GLU A 62 0.09 -3.93 -22.29
C GLU A 62 -0.67 -2.78 -22.95
N LYS A 63 -2.00 -2.79 -22.88
CA LYS A 63 -2.84 -1.69 -23.37
C LYS A 63 -2.57 -0.39 -22.59
N ILE A 64 -2.39 -0.49 -21.27
CA ILE A 64 -2.02 0.64 -20.40
C ILE A 64 -0.62 1.15 -20.73
N HIS A 65 0.35 0.26 -20.97
CA HIS A 65 1.70 0.63 -21.39
C HIS A 65 1.70 1.38 -22.73
N ALA A 66 0.99 0.86 -23.74
CA ALA A 66 0.95 1.42 -25.08
C ALA A 66 0.26 2.78 -25.16
N ARG A 67 -0.82 2.98 -24.39
CA ARG A 67 -1.64 4.20 -24.44
C ARG A 67 -1.44 5.15 -23.26
N GLY A 68 -0.73 4.71 -22.23
CA GLY A 68 -0.47 5.47 -21.01
C GLY A 68 -1.69 5.71 -20.11
N VAL A 69 -1.38 6.21 -18.92
CA VAL A 69 -2.33 6.69 -17.91
C VAL A 69 -2.23 8.21 -17.85
N PHE A 70 -3.32 8.91 -18.11
CA PHE A 70 -3.38 10.36 -18.02
C PHE A 70 -3.74 10.78 -16.60
N TRP A 71 -2.91 11.64 -16.00
CA TRP A 71 -3.13 12.20 -14.69
C TRP A 71 -3.13 13.72 -14.77
N LYS A 72 -4.05 14.34 -14.03
CA LYS A 72 -4.06 15.78 -13.80
C LYS A 72 -4.12 16.02 -12.30
N ASN A 73 -3.35 16.98 -11.81
CA ASN A 73 -3.36 17.32 -10.38
C ASN A 73 -4.79 17.71 -9.96
N PRO A 74 -5.46 16.93 -9.07
CA PRO A 74 -6.84 17.19 -8.70
C PRO A 74 -7.00 18.48 -7.87
N ARG A 75 -5.90 19.03 -7.35
CA ARG A 75 -5.89 20.26 -6.54
C ARG A 75 -5.35 21.49 -7.30
N ASP A 76 -5.02 21.34 -8.58
CA ASP A 76 -4.61 22.43 -9.45
C ASP A 76 -5.30 22.32 -10.82
N ALA A 77 -6.39 23.06 -10.98
CA ALA A 77 -7.20 23.05 -12.20
C ALA A 77 -6.46 23.61 -13.42
N GLU A 78 -5.44 24.44 -13.22
CA GLU A 78 -4.68 25.10 -14.29
C GLU A 78 -3.42 24.30 -14.66
N ALA A 79 -2.98 23.35 -13.82
CA ALA A 79 -1.87 22.48 -14.12
C ALA A 79 -2.14 21.64 -15.40
N PRO A 80 -1.17 21.57 -16.33
CA PRO A 80 -1.29 20.68 -17.48
C PRO A 80 -1.32 19.22 -16.99
N GLY A 81 -2.18 18.41 -17.60
CA GLY A 81 -2.16 16.97 -17.37
C GLY A 81 -0.95 16.32 -18.01
N VAL A 82 -0.52 15.19 -17.46
CA VAL A 82 0.63 14.42 -17.91
C VAL A 82 0.19 12.98 -18.12
N ALA A 83 0.57 12.41 -19.26
CA ALA A 83 0.40 10.98 -19.51
C ALA A 83 1.66 10.21 -19.11
N PHE A 84 1.49 9.08 -18.45
CA PHE A 84 2.59 8.19 -18.02
C PHE A 84 2.47 6.84 -18.70
N ARG A 85 3.58 6.36 -19.27
CA ARG A 85 3.79 4.94 -19.53
C ARG A 85 4.14 4.25 -18.22
N LEU A 86 3.52 3.11 -17.94
CA LEU A 86 3.82 2.30 -16.76
C LEU A 86 4.55 1.02 -17.17
N GLU A 87 5.70 0.79 -16.55
CA GLU A 87 6.56 -0.38 -16.76
C GLU A 87 6.81 -1.08 -15.43
N HIS A 88 6.89 -2.42 -15.45
CA HIS A 88 7.25 -3.17 -14.25
C HIS A 88 8.71 -2.90 -13.87
N GLY A 89 8.96 -2.43 -12.65
CA GLY A 89 10.28 -2.08 -12.16
C GLY A 89 11.08 -3.25 -11.56
N GLY A 90 10.68 -4.49 -11.89
CA GLY A 90 11.29 -5.72 -11.40
C GLY A 90 10.74 -6.20 -10.05
N ASP A 91 10.87 -7.51 -9.81
CA ASP A 91 10.33 -8.15 -8.61
C ASP A 91 11.01 -7.66 -7.32
N VAL A 92 10.26 -7.71 -6.23
CA VAL A 92 10.71 -7.42 -4.87
C VAL A 92 10.49 -8.68 -4.04
N ASP A 93 11.34 -8.90 -3.05
CA ASP A 93 11.17 -10.02 -2.12
C ASP A 93 9.80 -9.94 -1.41
N ALA A 94 9.12 -11.08 -1.26
CA ALA A 94 7.82 -11.18 -0.62
C ALA A 94 7.95 -11.15 0.91
N ASP A 95 8.54 -10.08 1.43
CA ASP A 95 8.74 -9.83 2.85
C ASP A 95 8.00 -8.55 3.31
N GLY A 96 8.03 -8.28 4.61
CA GLY A 96 7.41 -7.07 5.16
C GLY A 96 8.03 -5.76 4.68
N ASN A 97 9.17 -5.77 3.97
CA ASN A 97 9.81 -4.58 3.42
C ASN A 97 9.41 -4.29 1.97
N CYS A 98 8.58 -5.12 1.34
CA CYS A 98 8.22 -4.99 -0.07
C CYS A 98 7.72 -3.59 -0.45
N LEU A 99 6.79 -3.00 0.33
CA LEU A 99 6.27 -1.64 0.13
C LEU A 99 7.39 -0.60 0.02
N PHE A 100 8.28 -0.56 1.02
CA PHE A 100 9.33 0.45 1.10
C PHE A 100 10.43 0.23 0.05
N THR A 101 10.69 -1.03 -0.30
CA THR A 101 11.63 -1.38 -1.38
C THR A 101 11.08 -0.99 -2.75
N ALA A 102 9.80 -1.26 -3.01
CA ALA A 102 9.11 -0.82 -4.22
C ALA A 102 9.06 0.71 -4.31
N ALA A 103 8.64 1.39 -3.24
CA ALA A 103 8.60 2.85 -3.18
C ALA A 103 9.97 3.48 -3.43
N ARG A 104 11.04 2.94 -2.85
CA ARG A 104 12.42 3.38 -3.12
C ARG A 104 12.76 3.29 -4.61
N ARG A 105 12.43 2.18 -5.27
CA ARG A 105 12.72 1.98 -6.70
C ARG A 105 11.96 2.98 -7.57
N VAL A 106 10.69 3.24 -7.26
CA VAL A 106 9.85 4.20 -8.00
C VAL A 106 10.31 5.66 -7.79
N LEU A 107 10.75 6.00 -6.58
CA LEU A 107 11.33 7.32 -6.28
C LEU A 107 12.72 7.54 -6.91
N GLY A 108 13.39 6.46 -7.31
CA GLY A 108 14.62 6.48 -8.08
C GLY A 108 15.91 6.54 -7.24
N PRO A 109 17.08 6.71 -7.88
CA PRO A 109 18.39 6.50 -7.25
C PRO A 109 18.74 7.45 -6.09
N LYS A 110 18.09 8.62 -6.04
CA LYS A 110 18.28 9.63 -4.98
C LYS A 110 17.34 9.40 -3.79
N ALA A 111 16.45 8.41 -3.87
CA ALA A 111 15.53 8.09 -2.80
C ALA A 111 16.28 7.57 -1.56
N PRO A 112 15.78 7.86 -0.35
CA PRO A 112 16.25 7.21 0.87
C PRO A 112 16.20 5.68 0.76
N SER A 113 16.98 5.01 1.61
CA SER A 113 16.89 3.55 1.75
C SER A 113 15.49 3.11 2.18
N ALA A 114 15.12 1.84 1.92
CA ALA A 114 13.81 1.30 2.32
C ALA A 114 13.57 1.45 3.83
N ARG A 115 14.62 1.23 4.66
CA ARG A 115 14.57 1.44 6.11
C ARG A 115 14.31 2.90 6.48
N GLU A 116 14.97 3.85 5.80
CA GLU A 116 14.73 5.27 6.05
C GLU A 116 13.33 5.71 5.57
N LEU A 117 12.84 5.17 4.46
CA LEU A 117 11.46 5.41 3.99
C LEU A 117 10.44 4.93 5.03
N ARG A 118 10.62 3.72 5.57
CA ARG A 118 9.81 3.18 6.67
C ARG A 118 9.80 4.14 7.86
N GLN A 119 10.97 4.56 8.33
CA GLN A 119 11.09 5.48 9.46
C GLN A 119 10.44 6.85 9.20
N ARG A 120 10.54 7.38 7.98
CA ARG A 120 9.88 8.63 7.59
C ARG A 120 8.36 8.47 7.56
N GLY A 121 7.84 7.38 6.99
CA GLY A 121 6.42 7.06 6.99
C GLY A 121 5.86 6.98 8.42
N VAL A 122 6.53 6.24 9.31
CA VAL A 122 6.14 6.14 10.72
C VAL A 122 6.17 7.51 11.42
N ARG A 123 7.22 8.31 11.18
CA ARG A 123 7.31 9.66 11.76
C ARG A 123 6.18 10.56 11.28
N ARG A 124 5.91 10.56 9.98
CA ARG A 124 4.82 11.34 9.36
C ARG A 124 3.47 10.95 9.94
N PHE A 125 3.19 9.65 10.06
CA PHE A 125 2.00 9.15 10.72
C PHE A 125 1.86 9.69 12.15
N LEU A 126 2.92 9.61 12.96
CA LEU A 126 2.88 10.07 14.34
C LEU A 126 2.68 11.59 14.46
N GLU A 127 3.24 12.37 13.53
CA GLU A 127 3.01 13.81 13.44
C GLU A 127 1.54 14.11 13.14
N ASP A 128 0.95 13.41 12.16
CA ASP A 128 -0.46 13.54 11.81
C ASP A 128 -1.39 13.08 12.93
N TYR A 129 -1.10 11.94 13.55
CA TYR A 129 -1.88 11.38 14.65
C TYR A 129 -1.89 12.32 15.86
N ARG A 130 -0.75 12.93 16.20
CA ARG A 130 -0.65 13.89 17.32
C ARG A 130 -1.32 15.23 17.01
N ALA A 131 -1.29 15.67 15.75
CA ALA A 131 -1.95 16.89 15.32
C ALA A 131 -3.48 16.74 15.23
N GLY A 132 -3.97 15.51 15.03
CA GLY A 132 -5.39 15.19 14.96
C GLY A 132 -6.16 15.48 16.26
N ASP A 133 -7.43 15.86 16.11
CA ASP A 133 -8.34 15.95 17.24
C ASP A 133 -8.70 14.55 17.79
N GLY A 134 -9.51 14.50 18.85
CA GLY A 134 -9.89 13.24 19.47
C GLY A 134 -10.70 12.31 18.55
N ALA A 135 -11.53 12.87 17.67
CA ALA A 135 -12.35 12.08 16.76
C ALA A 135 -11.51 11.47 15.64
N ALA A 136 -10.56 12.23 15.08
CA ALA A 136 -9.62 11.75 14.08
C ALA A 136 -8.71 10.65 14.64
N ARG A 137 -8.26 10.78 15.89
CA ARG A 137 -7.47 9.76 16.58
C ARG A 137 -8.27 8.48 16.82
N GLU A 138 -9.49 8.59 17.34
CA GLU A 138 -10.35 7.41 17.55
C GLU A 138 -10.68 6.70 16.22
N ALA A 139 -10.89 7.46 15.14
CA ALA A 139 -11.08 6.87 13.81
C ALA A 139 -9.85 6.08 13.35
N ALA A 140 -8.64 6.63 13.53
CA ALA A 140 -7.40 5.93 13.21
C ALA A 140 -7.23 4.68 14.10
N ASP A 141 -7.47 4.78 15.40
CA ASP A 141 -7.39 3.65 16.34
C ASP A 141 -8.44 2.57 16.02
N GLY A 142 -9.61 2.96 15.51
CA GLY A 142 -10.62 2.05 14.98
C GLY A 142 -10.13 1.26 13.76
N VAL A 143 -9.51 1.93 12.79
CA VAL A 143 -8.91 1.26 11.62
C VAL A 143 -7.79 0.31 12.06
N ILE A 144 -6.90 0.74 12.95
CA ILE A 144 -5.80 -0.08 13.46
C ILE A 144 -6.32 -1.33 14.17
N ARG A 145 -7.35 -1.21 15.03
CA ARG A 145 -7.99 -2.37 15.66
C ARG A 145 -8.54 -3.35 14.63
N ASN A 146 -9.26 -2.86 13.62
CA ASN A 146 -9.85 -3.72 12.61
C ASN A 146 -8.79 -4.51 11.82
N LEU A 147 -7.62 -3.92 11.59
CA LEU A 147 -6.52 -4.55 10.85
C LEU A 147 -5.69 -5.52 11.71
N TYR A 148 -5.43 -5.17 12.97
CA TYR A 148 -4.38 -5.82 13.76
C TYR A 148 -4.86 -6.50 15.05
N SER A 149 -6.06 -6.15 15.52
CA SER A 149 -6.67 -6.70 16.73
C SER A 149 -8.19 -6.81 16.56
N PRO A 150 -8.68 -7.56 15.55
CA PRO A 150 -10.10 -7.63 15.22
C PRO A 150 -10.90 -8.29 16.34
N ASP A 151 -12.20 -8.00 16.38
CA ASP A 151 -13.12 -8.67 17.29
C ASP A 151 -13.40 -10.11 16.79
N LEU A 152 -12.76 -11.06 17.47
CA LEU A 152 -12.89 -12.50 17.22
C LEU A 152 -14.32 -13.04 17.47
N LYS A 153 -15.24 -12.24 18.03
CA LYS A 153 -16.63 -12.65 18.22
C LYS A 153 -17.54 -12.31 17.04
N THR A 154 -17.18 -11.30 16.23
CA THR A 154 -18.09 -10.70 15.25
C THR A 154 -17.51 -10.58 13.83
N GLY A 155 -16.20 -10.74 13.63
CA GLY A 155 -15.55 -10.42 12.35
C GLY A 155 -15.41 -11.53 11.30
N TRP A 156 -16.12 -12.66 11.41
CA TRP A 156 -15.92 -13.85 10.55
C TRP A 156 -16.46 -13.76 9.11
N GLY A 157 -16.96 -12.60 8.68
CA GLY A 157 -17.65 -12.43 7.39
C GLY A 157 -16.76 -12.12 6.18
N ILE A 158 -15.46 -11.86 6.38
CA ILE A 158 -14.53 -11.45 5.31
C ILE A 158 -13.54 -12.58 4.99
N HIS A 159 -13.02 -13.24 6.01
CA HIS A 159 -12.03 -14.31 5.87
C HIS A 159 -12.18 -15.32 7.01
N VAL A 160 -11.92 -16.60 6.72
CA VAL A 160 -12.07 -17.72 7.67
C VAL A 160 -10.96 -17.79 8.72
N VAL A 161 -9.87 -17.04 8.51
CA VAL A 161 -8.78 -16.84 9.47
C VAL A 161 -8.70 -15.37 9.82
N GLN A 162 -8.61 -15.07 11.12
CA GLN A 162 -8.31 -13.74 11.65
C GLN A 162 -6.96 -13.72 12.36
N GLU A 163 -6.31 -12.57 12.37
CA GLU A 163 -5.01 -12.41 13.00
C GLU A 163 -5.03 -11.36 14.10
N LEU A 164 -4.47 -11.70 15.25
CA LEU A 164 -4.13 -10.76 16.30
C LEU A 164 -2.61 -10.57 16.30
N LYS A 165 -2.16 -9.35 16.00
CA LYS A 165 -0.74 -9.00 16.00
C LYS A 165 -0.33 -8.39 17.34
N LEU A 166 0.75 -8.92 17.89
CA LEU A 166 1.32 -8.55 19.18
C LEU A 166 2.80 -8.24 19.02
N LEU A 167 3.32 -7.36 19.87
CA LEU A 167 4.74 -7.00 19.93
C LEU A 167 5.35 -7.53 21.21
N ALA A 168 6.33 -8.43 21.08
CA ALA A 168 7.18 -8.86 22.17
C ALA A 168 8.47 -8.04 22.16
N ARG A 169 8.83 -7.42 23.28
CA ARG A 169 10.13 -6.78 23.39
C ARG A 169 11.22 -7.87 23.36
N LYS A 170 12.28 -7.67 22.59
CA LYS A 170 13.36 -8.68 22.44
C LYS A 170 13.99 -9.03 23.79
N ASP A 171 14.20 -8.02 24.64
CA ASP A 171 14.76 -8.18 25.98
C ASP A 171 13.90 -9.09 26.89
N ASP A 172 12.60 -9.21 26.63
CA ASP A 172 11.66 -9.96 27.47
C ASP A 172 11.47 -11.41 27.00
N ARG A 173 12.05 -11.81 25.86
CA ARG A 173 11.82 -13.11 25.21
C ARG A 173 12.11 -14.32 26.12
N GLU A 174 13.22 -14.29 26.85
CA GLU A 174 13.57 -15.38 27.78
C GLU A 174 12.55 -15.51 28.91
N THR A 175 12.08 -14.37 29.44
CA THR A 175 11.07 -14.33 30.51
C THR A 175 9.71 -14.80 30.00
N LEU A 176 9.33 -14.46 28.77
CA LEU A 176 8.12 -14.97 28.13
C LEU A 176 8.18 -16.49 27.98
N ASP A 177 9.28 -17.03 27.43
CA ASP A 177 9.45 -18.47 27.24
C ASP A 177 9.44 -19.22 28.59
N ALA A 178 10.05 -18.66 29.64
CA ALA A 178 10.02 -19.22 30.99
C ALA A 178 8.59 -19.29 31.54
N SER A 179 7.80 -18.21 31.44
CA SER A 179 6.41 -18.23 31.94
C SER A 179 5.47 -19.09 31.12
N ILE A 180 5.74 -19.28 29.82
CA ILE A 180 5.02 -20.28 29.02
C ILE A 180 5.35 -21.67 29.55
N GLN A 181 6.62 -21.95 29.83
CA GLN A 181 7.04 -23.24 30.36
C GLN A 181 6.44 -23.53 31.74
N GLU A 182 6.34 -22.53 32.62
CA GLU A 182 5.67 -22.66 33.92
C GLU A 182 4.21 -23.12 33.78
N LEU A 183 3.44 -22.54 32.85
CA LEU A 183 2.05 -22.97 32.60
C LEU A 183 1.99 -24.37 31.99
N VAL A 184 2.94 -24.72 31.13
CA VAL A 184 3.05 -26.07 30.55
C VAL A 184 3.35 -27.11 31.63
N ASP A 185 4.26 -26.78 32.56
CA ASP A 185 4.63 -27.66 33.68
C ASP A 185 3.45 -27.87 34.66
N LEU A 186 2.52 -26.92 34.73
CA LEU A 186 1.24 -27.04 35.45
C LEU A 186 0.17 -27.84 34.67
N GLY A 187 0.50 -28.36 33.49
CA GLY A 187 -0.36 -29.23 32.69
C GLY A 187 -1.16 -28.53 31.58
N MET A 188 -0.89 -27.26 31.30
CA MET A 188 -1.53 -26.55 30.19
C MET A 188 -0.93 -26.98 28.84
N GLN A 189 -1.74 -27.03 27.77
CA GLN A 189 -1.22 -27.19 26.41
C GLN A 189 -0.36 -25.98 26.03
N ARG A 190 0.76 -26.21 25.34
CA ARG A 190 1.76 -25.18 25.05
C ARG A 190 1.17 -23.99 24.31
N GLU A 191 0.30 -24.22 23.34
CA GLU A 191 -0.32 -23.19 22.52
C GLU A 191 -1.26 -22.31 23.35
N VAL A 192 -2.04 -22.92 24.25
CA VAL A 192 -2.94 -22.21 25.17
C VAL A 192 -2.14 -21.40 26.20
N ALA A 193 -1.06 -21.96 26.72
CA ALA A 193 -0.13 -21.25 27.60
C ALA A 193 0.52 -20.05 26.90
N ALA A 194 1.03 -20.26 25.68
CA ALA A 194 1.64 -19.23 24.87
C ALA A 194 0.66 -18.10 24.52
N GLU A 195 -0.54 -18.45 24.05
CA GLU A 195 -1.61 -17.47 23.80
C GLU A 195 -1.90 -16.62 25.05
N SER A 196 -2.06 -17.27 26.21
CA SER A 196 -2.34 -16.57 27.47
C SER A 196 -1.22 -15.60 27.83
N ILE A 197 0.04 -16.05 27.80
CA ILE A 197 1.20 -15.23 28.17
C ILE A 197 1.40 -14.08 27.18
N TYR A 198 1.27 -14.33 25.87
CA TYR A 198 1.44 -13.28 24.88
C TYR A 198 0.33 -12.23 24.97
N LYS A 199 -0.94 -12.62 25.16
CA LYS A 199 -2.04 -11.66 25.36
C LYS A 199 -1.88 -10.84 26.64
N GLU A 200 -1.33 -11.43 27.70
CA GLU A 200 -1.13 -10.74 28.98
C GLU A 200 0.06 -9.77 28.93
N ARG A 201 1.17 -10.16 28.30
CA ARG A 201 2.46 -9.49 28.48
C ARG A 201 2.99 -8.77 27.24
N CYS A 202 2.53 -9.12 26.05
CA CYS A 202 2.93 -8.42 24.82
C CYS A 202 2.04 -7.20 24.57
N ILE A 203 2.54 -6.28 23.75
CA ILE A 203 1.78 -5.09 23.36
C ILE A 203 0.84 -5.48 22.23
N THR A 204 -0.46 -5.33 22.42
CA THR A 204 -1.44 -5.48 21.34
C THR A 204 -1.38 -4.26 20.42
N ILE A 205 -1.46 -4.48 19.10
CA ILE A 205 -1.52 -3.39 18.12
C ILE A 205 -2.99 -2.98 17.95
N ASN A 206 -3.39 -1.90 18.63
CA ASN A 206 -4.78 -1.45 18.70
C ASN A 206 -4.94 0.08 18.73
N ASP A 207 -3.86 0.83 18.57
CA ASP A 207 -3.86 2.30 18.56
C ASP A 207 -2.67 2.85 17.74
N GLY A 208 -2.68 4.16 17.48
CA GLY A 208 -1.60 4.83 16.76
C GLY A 208 -0.19 4.57 17.31
N PRO A 209 0.06 4.74 18.62
CA PRO A 209 1.37 4.45 19.22
C PRO A 209 1.85 3.00 19.03
N SER A 210 0.98 2.01 19.22
CA SER A 210 1.33 0.60 19.03
C SER A 210 1.55 0.24 17.56
N TRP A 211 0.74 0.80 16.64
CA TRP A 211 0.97 0.68 15.19
C TRP A 211 2.33 1.26 14.78
N ALA A 212 2.71 2.42 15.33
CA ALA A 212 3.99 3.04 15.01
C ALA A 212 5.18 2.16 15.45
N LYS A 213 5.06 1.47 16.60
CA LYS A 213 6.06 0.48 17.03
C LYS A 213 6.13 -0.70 16.07
N TYR A 214 4.97 -1.26 15.70
CA TYR A 214 4.88 -2.35 14.72
C TYR A 214 5.53 -1.96 13.39
N MET A 215 5.09 -0.87 12.78
CA MET A 215 5.55 -0.43 11.47
C MET A 215 7.02 -0.02 11.45
N SER A 216 7.62 0.25 12.60
CA SER A 216 9.07 0.50 12.73
C SER A 216 9.93 -0.75 12.57
N ILE A 217 9.36 -1.96 12.72
CA ILE A 217 10.08 -3.23 12.64
C ILE A 217 10.44 -3.50 11.18
N SER A 218 11.74 -3.58 10.91
CA SER A 218 12.33 -3.69 9.57
C SER A 218 12.95 -5.07 9.31
N GLY A 219 12.90 -5.99 10.27
CA GLY A 219 13.60 -7.26 10.22
C GLY A 219 15.08 -7.12 10.57
N SER A 220 15.45 -6.03 11.25
CA SER A 220 16.83 -5.72 11.61
C SER A 220 17.16 -6.22 13.02
N PRO A 221 18.43 -6.61 13.30
CA PRO A 221 18.86 -6.94 14.65
C PRO A 221 18.61 -5.83 15.66
N GLU A 222 18.65 -4.57 15.23
CA GLU A 222 18.42 -3.40 16.10
C GLU A 222 16.93 -3.08 16.34
N ASP A 223 15.99 -3.82 15.74
CA ASP A 223 14.57 -3.62 16.05
C ASP A 223 14.31 -3.97 17.53
N GLU A 224 13.57 -3.13 18.25
CA GLU A 224 13.30 -3.30 19.69
C GLU A 224 12.32 -4.45 20.00
N TYR A 225 11.44 -4.76 19.04
CA TYR A 225 10.35 -5.72 19.20
C TYR A 225 10.40 -6.80 18.11
N ASP A 226 9.98 -8.01 18.48
CA ASP A 226 9.59 -9.07 17.56
C ASP A 226 8.07 -9.08 17.37
N ILE A 227 7.64 -9.46 16.18
CA ILE A 227 6.21 -9.63 15.84
C ILE A 227 5.79 -11.05 16.23
N ILE A 228 4.70 -11.13 16.99
CA ILE A 228 3.97 -12.36 17.26
C ILE A 228 2.60 -12.23 16.60
N THR A 229 2.20 -13.24 15.82
CA THR A 229 0.88 -13.29 15.19
C THR A 229 0.13 -14.51 15.72
N LEU A 230 -1.01 -14.27 16.35
CA LEU A 230 -1.94 -15.32 16.76
C LEU A 230 -3.01 -15.44 15.67
N GLN A 231 -3.09 -16.60 15.03
CA GLN A 231 -4.08 -16.86 13.99
C GLN A 231 -5.25 -17.64 14.58
N TYR A 232 -6.47 -17.19 14.29
CA TYR A 232 -7.72 -17.76 14.78
C TYR A 232 -8.60 -18.22 13.63
N THR A 233 -9.33 -19.30 13.85
CA THR A 233 -10.59 -19.60 13.16
C THR A 233 -11.77 -19.39 14.10
N GLU A 234 -13.00 -19.49 13.61
CA GLU A 234 -14.19 -19.38 14.46
C GLU A 234 -14.18 -20.42 15.61
N GLU A 235 -13.46 -21.53 15.43
CA GLU A 235 -13.32 -22.60 16.43
C GLU A 235 -12.29 -22.30 17.53
N GLY A 236 -11.46 -21.26 17.36
CA GLY A 236 -10.43 -20.87 18.31
C GLY A 236 -9.05 -20.68 17.67
N LEU A 237 -8.01 -20.67 18.51
CA LEU A 237 -6.63 -20.49 18.09
C LEU A 237 -6.21 -21.61 17.14
N LEU A 238 -5.79 -21.23 15.93
CA LEU A 238 -5.29 -22.14 14.90
C LEU A 238 -3.79 -22.37 15.05
N THR A 239 -3.01 -21.29 15.13
CA THR A 239 -1.55 -21.35 15.22
C THR A 239 -0.96 -20.05 15.75
N ILE A 240 0.30 -20.13 16.17
CA ILE A 240 1.10 -18.99 16.62
C ILE A 240 2.31 -18.88 15.69
N VAL A 241 2.45 -17.73 15.04
CA VAL A 241 3.62 -17.40 14.22
C VAL A 241 4.51 -16.46 15.01
N GLU A 242 5.73 -16.90 15.30
CA GLU A 242 6.72 -16.13 16.04
C GLU A 242 7.91 -15.76 15.16
N ASN A 243 8.30 -14.48 15.11
CA ASN A 243 9.52 -14.04 14.45
C ASN A 243 10.78 -14.29 15.31
N ARG A 244 11.03 -15.54 15.72
CA ARG A 244 12.14 -15.86 16.64
C ARG A 244 13.53 -15.52 16.08
N SER A 245 13.69 -15.47 14.76
CA SER A 245 14.97 -15.08 14.14
C SER A 245 15.16 -13.56 14.06
N GLY A 246 14.16 -12.75 14.42
CA GLY A 246 14.22 -11.29 14.35
C GLY A 246 14.30 -10.71 12.93
N HIS A 247 14.00 -11.51 11.90
CA HIS A 247 14.17 -11.12 10.49
C HIS A 247 12.86 -10.71 9.80
N ALA A 248 11.71 -11.06 10.37
CA ALA A 248 10.43 -10.59 9.84
C ALA A 248 10.29 -9.08 10.06
N ALA A 249 9.92 -8.39 8.99
CA ALA A 249 9.55 -6.98 9.00
C ALA A 249 8.02 -6.85 9.07
N ALA A 250 7.54 -5.71 9.56
CA ALA A 250 6.13 -5.38 9.49
C ALA A 250 5.71 -5.07 8.05
N PHE A 251 4.68 -5.75 7.55
CA PHE A 251 4.09 -5.47 6.23
C PHE A 251 3.46 -4.09 6.21
N GLY A 252 3.66 -3.39 5.07
CA GLY A 252 3.06 -2.09 4.82
C GLY A 252 1.56 -2.19 4.54
N ASP A 253 0.80 -1.23 5.03
CA ASP A 253 -0.65 -1.09 4.84
C ASP A 253 -1.00 0.28 4.23
N ASP A 254 -2.28 0.52 4.00
CA ASP A 254 -2.78 1.81 3.50
C ASP A 254 -2.36 3.00 4.40
N ILE A 255 -2.25 2.79 5.72
CA ILE A 255 -1.79 3.83 6.66
C ILE A 255 -0.35 4.24 6.33
N ALA A 256 0.52 3.26 6.07
CA ALA A 256 1.90 3.52 5.66
C ALA A 256 1.96 4.21 4.28
N ILE A 257 1.11 3.80 3.33
CA ILE A 257 1.06 4.39 1.99
C ILE A 257 0.60 5.85 2.04
N GLU A 258 -0.48 6.16 2.77
CA GLU A 258 -0.95 7.53 2.98
C GLU A 258 0.09 8.41 3.68
N SER A 259 0.85 7.82 4.60
CA SER A 259 1.95 8.51 5.28
C SER A 259 3.08 8.85 4.31
N LEU A 260 3.44 7.93 3.41
CA LEU A 260 4.41 8.19 2.34
C LEU A 260 3.88 9.23 1.33
N ALA A 261 2.61 9.14 0.95
CA ALA A 261 1.96 10.11 0.07
C ALA A 261 2.13 11.53 0.64
N THR A 262 1.82 11.68 1.93
CA THR A 262 1.93 12.94 2.67
C THR A 262 3.38 13.42 2.80
N GLU A 263 4.30 12.54 3.20
CA GLU A 263 5.74 12.84 3.32
C GLU A 263 6.33 13.39 2.02
N PHE A 264 5.99 12.77 0.88
CA PHE A 264 6.53 13.17 -0.42
C PHE A 264 5.66 14.18 -1.17
N ARG A 265 4.48 14.54 -0.66
CA ARG A 265 3.51 15.45 -1.29
C ARG A 265 3.16 15.00 -2.72
N ARG A 266 2.97 13.69 -2.86
CA ARG A 266 2.65 12.98 -4.11
C ARG A 266 1.43 12.11 -3.88
N GLU A 267 0.58 11.99 -4.88
CA GLU A 267 -0.40 10.89 -4.88
C GLU A 267 0.33 9.57 -5.09
N VAL A 268 -0.12 8.54 -4.38
CA VAL A 268 0.34 7.17 -4.57
C VAL A 268 -0.83 6.38 -5.13
N PHE A 269 -0.65 5.77 -6.28
CA PHE A 269 -1.63 4.85 -6.85
C PHE A 269 -1.16 3.41 -6.65
N VAL A 270 -1.95 2.62 -5.95
CA VAL A 270 -1.79 1.17 -5.93
C VAL A 270 -2.57 0.61 -7.12
N VAL A 271 -1.83 0.07 -8.08
CA VAL A 271 -2.36 -0.57 -9.28
C VAL A 271 -2.57 -2.05 -8.96
N GLN A 272 -3.81 -2.44 -8.73
CA GLN A 272 -4.18 -3.79 -8.33
C GLN A 272 -4.66 -4.59 -9.54
N ALA A 273 -4.05 -5.75 -9.78
CA ALA A 273 -4.50 -6.69 -10.80
C ALA A 273 -5.23 -7.87 -10.14
N HIS A 274 -6.55 -8.00 -10.37
CA HIS A 274 -7.35 -9.11 -9.82
C HIS A 274 -7.44 -10.27 -10.80
N GLY A 275 -7.41 -11.49 -10.28
CA GLY A 275 -7.53 -12.72 -11.06
C GLY A 275 -8.96 -12.99 -11.53
N ALA A 276 -9.14 -14.04 -12.30
CA ALA A 276 -10.46 -14.47 -12.79
C ALA A 276 -11.43 -14.90 -11.66
N ASP A 277 -10.90 -15.21 -10.47
CA ASP A 277 -11.65 -15.56 -9.27
C ASP A 277 -12.54 -14.41 -8.75
N ALA A 278 -12.18 -13.17 -9.05
CA ALA A 278 -13.00 -11.99 -8.76
C ALA A 278 -14.16 -11.78 -9.77
N MET A 279 -14.38 -12.70 -10.72
CA MET A 279 -15.45 -12.67 -11.74
C MET A 279 -15.42 -11.40 -12.61
N VAL A 280 -14.23 -10.92 -12.93
CA VAL A 280 -14.01 -9.63 -13.59
C VAL A 280 -13.66 -9.81 -15.08
N ASP A 281 -14.28 -9.03 -15.96
CA ASP A 281 -13.98 -9.05 -17.41
C ASP A 281 -12.64 -8.37 -17.76
N GLU A 282 -12.18 -8.53 -19.01
CA GLU A 282 -10.86 -8.03 -19.45
C GLU A 282 -10.67 -6.52 -19.28
N ASN A 283 -11.77 -5.75 -19.20
CA ASN A 283 -11.69 -4.31 -19.04
C ASN A 283 -11.61 -3.87 -17.57
N ASN A 284 -12.01 -4.75 -16.65
CA ASN A 284 -12.15 -4.43 -15.24
C ASN A 284 -11.12 -5.16 -14.36
N CYS A 285 -10.17 -5.93 -14.90
CA CYS A 285 -9.22 -6.71 -14.08
C CYS A 285 -8.04 -5.90 -13.49
N VAL A 286 -7.94 -4.59 -13.75
CA VAL A 286 -6.88 -3.71 -13.22
C VAL A 286 -7.51 -2.43 -12.67
N PHE A 287 -7.26 -2.13 -11.40
CA PHE A 287 -7.79 -0.96 -10.69
C PHE A 287 -6.66 -0.06 -10.21
N PHE A 288 -6.95 1.23 -10.09
CA PHE A 288 -6.05 2.24 -9.58
C PHE A 288 -6.65 2.80 -8.30
N LEU A 289 -6.07 2.46 -7.17
CA LEU A 289 -6.52 2.87 -5.85
C LEU A 289 -5.71 4.10 -5.42
N PRO A 290 -6.34 5.29 -5.30
CA PRO A 290 -5.63 6.52 -4.97
C PRO A 290 -5.41 6.66 -3.46
N HIS A 291 -4.18 6.98 -3.06
CA HIS A 291 -3.85 7.49 -1.73
C HIS A 291 -3.32 8.92 -1.85
N CYS A 292 -4.09 9.85 -1.29
CA CYS A 292 -3.84 11.28 -1.42
C CYS A 292 -3.07 11.83 -0.21
N PRO A 293 -2.14 12.77 -0.41
CA PRO A 293 -1.46 13.42 0.71
C PRO A 293 -2.42 14.26 1.57
N ARG A 294 -2.16 14.28 2.88
CA ARG A 294 -2.74 15.25 3.83
C ARG A 294 -2.07 16.61 3.66
N GLY A 295 -2.35 17.26 2.53
CA GLY A 295 -1.72 18.53 2.16
C GLY A 295 -1.54 18.67 0.64
N PRO A 296 -0.96 19.78 0.16
CA PRO A 296 -0.82 20.06 -1.27
C PRO A 296 -0.04 18.97 -2.01
N ILE A 297 -0.46 18.69 -3.24
CA ILE A 297 0.24 17.80 -4.18
C ILE A 297 1.22 18.67 -4.98
N CYS A 298 2.51 18.37 -4.89
CA CYS A 298 3.57 19.21 -5.44
C CYS A 298 4.36 18.54 -6.56
N GLU A 299 4.24 17.22 -6.68
CA GLU A 299 5.02 16.41 -7.61
C GLU A 299 4.07 15.40 -8.29
N PRO A 300 4.43 14.85 -9.47
CA PRO A 300 3.62 13.84 -10.17
C PRO A 300 3.31 12.62 -9.30
N PRO A 301 2.34 11.75 -9.62
CA PRO A 301 2.06 10.58 -8.81
C PRO A 301 3.21 9.56 -8.84
N ILE A 302 3.22 8.65 -7.85
CA ILE A 302 3.97 7.40 -7.92
C ILE A 302 3.01 6.22 -8.03
N PHE A 303 3.49 5.12 -8.62
CA PHE A 303 2.67 3.94 -8.89
C PHE A 303 3.33 2.72 -8.26
N LEU A 304 2.55 1.97 -7.49
CA LEU A 304 2.92 0.68 -6.92
C LEU A 304 2.05 -0.39 -7.57
N PHE A 305 2.59 -1.59 -7.75
CA PHE A 305 1.89 -2.72 -8.31
C PHE A 305 1.54 -3.73 -7.23
N MET A 306 0.30 -4.18 -7.23
CA MET A 306 -0.16 -5.28 -6.39
C MET A 306 -0.71 -6.36 -7.32
N LYS A 307 0.10 -7.40 -7.57
CA LYS A 307 -0.28 -8.54 -8.40
C LYS A 307 -1.18 -9.45 -7.59
N GLY A 308 -2.32 -9.82 -8.16
CA GLY A 308 -3.19 -10.95 -7.78
C GLY A 308 -2.97 -11.45 -6.38
N THR A 309 -3.85 -11.03 -5.47
CA THR A 309 -3.95 -11.59 -4.13
C THR A 309 -4.32 -13.08 -4.26
N GLY A 310 -3.33 -13.95 -4.46
CA GLY A 310 -3.38 -15.23 -3.79
C GLY A 310 -3.50 -14.83 -2.33
N TRP A 311 -4.73 -14.76 -1.82
CA TRP A 311 -5.11 -14.16 -0.55
C TRP A 311 -4.35 -14.94 0.52
N CYS A 312 -3.12 -14.51 0.78
CA CYS A 312 -2.29 -15.10 1.80
C CYS A 312 -3.00 -14.68 3.08
N CYS A 313 -3.57 -15.66 3.77
CA CYS A 313 -4.22 -15.52 5.07
C CYS A 313 -3.29 -14.74 6.03
N ALA A 314 -3.27 -13.40 5.98
CA ALA A 314 -2.34 -12.58 6.78
C ALA A 314 -2.55 -11.05 6.76
N GLY A 315 -3.42 -10.51 5.89
CA GLY A 315 -3.52 -9.05 5.72
C GLY A 315 -2.19 -8.40 5.28
N ALA A 316 -1.37 -9.15 4.55
CA ALA A 316 -0.05 -8.76 4.11
C ALA A 316 -0.06 -8.59 2.58
N ASP A 317 -0.12 -7.34 2.14
CA ASP A 317 -0.04 -7.00 0.73
C ASP A 317 1.39 -7.07 0.23
N HIS A 318 1.58 -7.59 -0.99
CA HIS A 318 2.86 -7.57 -1.68
C HIS A 318 2.89 -6.45 -2.73
N TYR A 319 3.90 -5.59 -2.62
CA TYR A 319 4.05 -4.43 -3.48
C TYR A 319 5.30 -4.53 -4.35
N GLU A 320 5.13 -4.23 -5.63
CA GLU A 320 6.20 -4.15 -6.61
C GLU A 320 6.24 -2.74 -7.25
N PRO A 321 7.40 -2.29 -7.75
CA PRO A 321 7.51 -0.96 -8.36
C PRO A 321 6.84 -0.89 -9.75
N LEU A 322 6.08 0.17 -10.02
CA LEU A 322 5.76 0.60 -11.39
C LEU A 322 6.51 1.87 -11.73
N ILE A 323 7.39 1.78 -12.73
CA ILE A 323 8.15 2.91 -13.21
C ILE A 323 7.26 3.71 -14.16
N ALA A 324 7.04 4.99 -13.80
CA ALA A 324 6.25 5.92 -14.58
C ALA A 324 7.15 6.83 -15.41
N SER A 325 7.07 6.69 -16.73
CA SER A 325 7.82 7.50 -17.69
C SER A 325 6.86 8.44 -18.43
N PRO A 326 7.10 9.77 -18.45
CA PRO A 326 6.20 10.71 -19.10
C PRO A 326 6.14 10.46 -20.62
N LEU A 327 4.93 10.53 -21.18
CA LEU A 327 4.66 10.37 -22.61
C LEU A 327 4.35 11.74 -23.24
N PRO A 328 5.19 12.23 -24.17
CA PRO A 328 5.14 13.63 -24.61
C PRO A 328 3.93 14.00 -25.51
N PHE A 329 3.13 13.04 -25.99
CA PHE A 329 2.12 13.31 -27.04
C PHE A 329 0.77 12.59 -26.89
N ILE A 330 0.43 12.13 -25.68
CA ILE A 330 -0.87 11.48 -25.44
C ILE A 330 -1.86 12.49 -24.84
N SER A 331 -2.87 12.84 -25.63
CA SER A 331 -4.04 13.60 -25.14
C SER A 331 -4.90 12.73 -24.23
N GLN A 332 -5.65 13.35 -23.32
CA GLN A 332 -6.55 12.67 -22.39
C GLN A 332 -7.44 11.62 -23.08
N ASP A 333 -8.07 11.95 -24.21
CA ASP A 333 -8.95 11.04 -24.96
C ASP A 333 -8.25 9.80 -25.55
N LYS A 334 -6.93 9.87 -25.70
CA LYS A 334 -6.11 8.77 -26.25
C LYS A 334 -5.54 7.87 -25.17
N ALA A 335 -5.54 8.29 -23.91
CA ALA A 335 -5.04 7.50 -22.80
C ALA A 335 -5.84 6.20 -22.61
N ALA A 336 -5.20 5.14 -22.08
CA ALA A 336 -5.91 3.93 -21.70
C ALA A 336 -6.81 4.16 -20.46
N LEU A 337 -6.37 5.07 -19.60
CA LEU A 337 -7.04 5.43 -18.35
C LEU A 337 -6.81 6.91 -18.06
N VAL A 338 -7.80 7.55 -17.43
CA VAL A 338 -7.72 8.90 -16.89
C VAL A 338 -7.92 8.77 -15.38
N LEU A 339 -7.01 9.35 -14.60
CA LEU A 339 -7.03 9.38 -13.14
C LEU A 339 -7.59 10.69 -12.60
#